data_AF-A0ABD0PCE6-F1
#
_entry.id   AF-A0ABD0PCE6-F1
#
_cell.length_a   1.000
_cell.length_b   1.000
_cell.length_c   1.000
_cell.angle_alpha   90.00
_cell.angle_beta   90.00
_cell.angle_gamma   90.00
#
_symmetry.space_group_name_H-M   'P 1'
#
loop_
_entity.id
_entity.type
_entity.pdbx_description
1 polymer ?
#
loop_
_entity_poly.entity_id
_entity_poly.type
_entity_poly.pdbx_seq_one_letter_code
_entity_poly.pdbx_strand_id
1 'polypeptide(L)' 'MTAMLLTKLKETSEHALKKPVVDCVISVPSFFTDVERRSLMDATQIAGLNCLRLINDTTA' A
#
# COMPACT_ATOMS: atom_id res chain seq x y z
N MET A 1 9.17 -6.91 7.41
CA MET A 1 9.90 -7.13 6.14
C MET A 1 9.21 -6.44 4.94
N THR A 2 7.89 -6.29 4.92
CA THR A 2 7.12 -5.68 3.81
C THR A 2 7.42 -4.19 3.55
N ALA A 3 7.79 -3.42 4.57
CA ALA A 3 8.07 -1.98 4.44
C ALA A 3 9.22 -1.66 3.46
N MET A 4 10.33 -2.42 3.49
CA MET A 4 11.46 -2.18 2.58
C MET A 4 11.11 -2.40 1.10
N LEU A 5 10.25 -3.40 0.82
CA LEU A 5 9.78 -3.65 -0.54
C LEU A 5 8.91 -2.50 -1.05
N LEU A 6 8.00 -2.00 -0.19
CA LEU A 6 7.16 -0.85 -0.49
C LEU A 6 7.98 0.43 -0.72
N THR A 7 9.03 0.65 0.08
CA THR A 7 9.95 1.78 -0.13
C THR A 7 10.68 1.68 -1.47
N LYS A 8 11.12 0.48 -1.88
CA LYS A 8 11.79 0.28 -3.18
C LYS A 8 10.83 0.45 -4.37
N LEU A 9 9.58 -0.01 -4.22
CA LEU A 9 8.52 0.19 -5.21
C LEU A 9 8.14 1.67 -5.33
N LYS A 10 8.09 2.40 -4.21
CA LYS A 10 7.91 3.85 -4.19
C LYS A 10 9.02 4.55 -4.96
N GLU A 11 10.28 4.27 -4.64
CA GLU A 11 11.45 4.88 -5.28
C GLU A 11 11.46 4.63 -6.81
N THR A 12 11.10 3.41 -7.23
CA THR A 12 10.97 3.05 -8.65
C THR A 12 9.81 3.80 -9.33
N SER A 13 8.68 3.94 -8.63
CA SER A 13 7.51 4.66 -9.13
C SER A 13 7.76 6.17 -9.22
N GLU A 14 8.47 6.75 -8.24
CA GLU A 14 8.92 8.14 -8.26
C GLU A 14 9.89 8.40 -9.41
N HIS A 15 10.80 7.46 -9.69
CA HIS A 15 11.70 7.53 -10.83
C HIS A 15 10.96 7.43 -12.18
N ALA A 16 9.93 6.57 -12.26
CA ALA A 16 9.12 6.42 -13.47
C ALA A 16 8.21 7.64 -13.72
N LEU A 17 7.58 8.18 -12.68
CA LEU A 17 6.61 9.27 -12.79
C LEU A 17 7.24 10.67 -12.63
N LYS A 18 8.51 10.74 -12.22
CA LYS A 18 9.27 11.96 -11.86
C LYS A 18 8.55 12.87 -10.85
N LYS A 19 7.69 12.28 -10.02
CA LYS A 19 6.85 12.96 -9.02
C LYS A 19 6.84 12.13 -7.74
N PRO A 20 6.77 12.79 -6.56
CA PRO A 20 6.71 12.07 -5.29
C PRO A 20 5.44 11.24 -5.20
N VAL A 21 5.58 9.95 -4.90
CA VAL A 21 4.46 9.02 -4.77
C VAL A 21 4.17 8.88 -3.28
N VAL A 22 3.19 9.65 -2.83
CA VAL A 22 2.74 9.66 -1.43
C VAL A 22 1.46 8.85 -1.23
N ASP A 23 0.73 8.54 -2.30
CA ASP A 23 -0.59 7.93 -2.22
C ASP A 23 -0.62 6.59 -2.96
N CYS A 24 -1.21 5.58 -2.33
CA CYS A 24 -1.39 4.24 -2.89
C CYS A 24 -2.75 3.66 -2.53
N VAL A 25 -3.28 2.82 -3.41
CA VAL A 25 -4.51 2.05 -3.20
C VAL A 25 -4.11 0.60 -3.12
N ILE A 26 -4.57 -0.10 -2.08
CA ILE A 26 -4.23 -1.51 -1.87
C ILE A 26 -5.52 -2.34 -1.96
N SER A 27 -5.52 -3.32 -2.85
CA SER A 27 -6.58 -4.32 -2.91
C SER A 27 -6.31 -5.41 -1.89
N VAL A 28 -7.33 -5.78 -1.12
CA VAL A 28 -7.29 -6.93 -0.22
C VAL A 28 -8.36 -7.94 -0.61
N PRO A 29 -8.07 -9.25 -0.49
CA PRO A 29 -9.07 -10.26 -0.74
C PRO A 29 -10.20 -10.20 0.30
N SER A 30 -11.41 -10.60 -0.10
CA SER A 30 -12.63 -10.55 0.74
C SER A 30 -12.52 -11.33 2.06
N PHE A 31 -11.56 -12.26 2.13
CA PHE A 31 -11.31 -13.12 3.29
C PHE A 31 -10.32 -12.50 4.29
N PHE A 32 -9.76 -11.32 4.00
CA PHE A 32 -8.85 -10.64 4.92
C PHE A 32 -9.58 -10.18 6.18
N THR A 33 -9.02 -10.55 7.31
CA THR A 33 -9.51 -10.16 8.64
C THR A 33 -9.14 -8.71 8.96
N ASP A 34 -9.86 -8.07 9.88
CA ASP A 34 -9.56 -6.71 10.35
C ASP A 34 -8.11 -6.55 10.85
N VAL A 35 -7.54 -7.62 11.42
CA VAL A 35 -6.15 -7.67 11.90
C VAL A 35 -5.16 -7.53 10.76
N GLU A 36 -5.39 -8.23 9.66
CA GLU A 36 -4.52 -8.15 8.48
C GLU A 36 -4.69 -6.80 7.76
N ARG A 37 -5.93 -6.27 7.69
CA ARG A 37 -6.19 -4.92 7.15
C ARG A 37 -5.43 -3.83 7.94
N ARG A 38 -5.43 -3.95 9.27
CA ARG A 38 -4.70 -3.03 10.17
C ARG A 38 -3.19 -3.18 10.05
N SER A 39 -2.71 -4.42 9.96
CA SER A 39 -1.29 -4.71 9.71
C SER A 39 -0.81 -4.15 8.37
N LEU A 40 -1.67 -4.17 7.35
CA LEU A 40 -1.38 -3.61 6.03
C LEU A 40 -1.33 -2.09 6.08
N MET A 41 -2.29 -1.44 6.76
CA MET A 41 -2.26 0.01 6.97
C MET A 41 -1.01 0.47 7.71
N ASP A 42 -0.61 -0.24 8.78
CA ASP A 42 0.62 0.05 9.52
C ASP A 42 1.86 -0.15 8.63
N ALA A 43 1.90 -1.22 7.82
CA ALA A 43 3.01 -1.44 6.89
C ALA A 43 3.12 -0.33 5.85
N THR A 44 1.99 0.19 5.35
CA THR A 44 1.97 1.32 4.41
C THR A 44 2.44 2.61 5.07
N GLN A 45 2.01 2.87 6.31
CA GLN A 45 2.44 4.03 7.08
C GLN A 45 3.94 3.99 7.40
N ILE A 46 4.48 2.81 7.76
CA ILE A 46 5.92 2.59 7.98
C ILE A 46 6.71 2.79 6.68
N ALA A 47 6.12 2.48 5.53
CA ALA A 47 6.75 2.71 4.21
C ALA A 47 6.70 4.19 3.75
N GLY A 48 6.05 5.09 4.51
CA GLY A 48 5.90 6.50 4.13
C GLY A 48 4.99 6.69 2.92
N LEU A 49 3.99 5.82 2.79
CA LEU A 49 2.94 5.84 1.78
C LEU A 49 1.59 6.01 2.51
N ASN A 50 0.64 6.71 1.88
CA ASN A 50 -0.72 6.84 2.37
C ASN A 50 -1.60 5.83 1.65
N CYS A 51 -2.23 4.95 2.41
CA CYS A 51 -3.29 4.09 1.88
C CYS A 51 -4.57 4.91 1.71
N LEU A 52 -4.82 5.45 0.51
CA LEU A 52 -6.03 6.25 0.24
C LEU A 52 -7.30 5.41 0.27
N ARG A 53 -7.21 4.14 -0.12
CA ARG A 53 -8.36 3.24 -0.13
C ARG A 53 -7.91 1.79 -0.03
N LEU A 54 -8.59 1.04 0.84
CA LEU A 54 -8.55 -0.42 0.83
C LEU A 54 -9.76 -0.89 0.02
N ILE A 55 -9.53 -1.49 -1.14
CA ILE A 55 -10.59 -2.05 -2.00
C ILE A 55 -10.67 -3.56 -1.76
N ASN A 56 -11.88 -4.12 -1.70
CA ASN A 56 -12.05 -5.56 -1.68
C ASN A 56 -12.05 -6.07 -3.12
N ASP A 57 -11.24 -7.09 -3.41
CA ASP A 57 -11.11 -7.69 -4.75
C ASP A 57 -12.46 -8.19 -5.33
N THR A 58 -13.45 -8.50 -4.49
CA THR A 58 -14.82 -8.88 -4.90
C THR A 58 -15.71 -7.72 -5.37
N THR A 59 -15.21 -6.48 -5.37
CA THR A 59 -15.98 -5.27 -5.71
C THR A 59 -15.31 -4.41 -6.82
N ALA A 60 -14.50 -5.02 -7.69
CA ALA A 60 -13.98 -4.37 -8.90
C ALA A 60 -14.85 -4.67 -10.13
#